data_AF-A0A2N1V4A1-F1
#
_entry.id   AF-A0A2N1V4A1-F1
#
_cell.length_a   1.000
_cell.length_b   1.000
_cell.length_c   1.000
_cell.angle_alpha   90.00
_cell.angle_beta   90.00
_cell.angle_gamma   90.00
#
_symmetry.space_group_name_H-M   'P 1'
#
loop_
_entity.id
_entity.type
_entity.pdbx_description
1 polymer ?
#
loop_
_entity_poly.entity_id
_entity_poly.type
_entity_poly.pdbx_seq_one_letter_code
_entity_poly.pdbx_strand_id
1 'polypeptide(L)'
;MLDYQLSPRQIAWLNTGRQLLSAPLFLLLLLLALGLHQWLLSSPLFGQLPDSAQAWQHFFVLILPPLLLLGLLYLLAAGLLLWRQRAMLQQAEPVSYRLQADESGLSVAESGQAPRGLEPIHCGRLGKMLYLIPSAAAPVWIPGQAFADRAQRHRFYQELCRRCPTAAGDLSPAGARLQGLLTLSLGLLLVGLDYSFGHQLWFLTLIVFLVALFRLLSAGRPPRRRALAWQRAVIWLLVAVVSLGTLRLRNELTFIRARQIVAAVDAFARQHQRYPRDLAELVPTYLPSVPDRQQAGHFDYKAEKPSLRFSTLPPIGTHVYRFETGHWGVVSAFK
;
A
#
# COMPACT_ATOMS: atom_id res chain seq x y z
N MET A 1 -29.04 -21.85 18.62
CA MET A 1 -27.93 -21.27 17.82
C MET A 1 -27.63 -22.23 16.69
N LEU A 2 -27.93 -21.86 15.44
CA LEU A 2 -27.67 -22.68 14.26
C LEU A 2 -26.24 -22.43 13.79
N ASP A 3 -25.35 -23.40 14.01
CA ASP A 3 -23.96 -23.35 13.54
C ASP A 3 -23.89 -23.64 12.03
N TYR A 4 -23.81 -22.59 11.22
CA TYR A 4 -23.52 -22.71 9.79
C TYR A 4 -22.04 -23.10 9.58
N GLN A 5 -21.76 -24.37 9.36
CA GLN A 5 -20.42 -24.83 9.00
C GLN A 5 -20.14 -24.56 7.52
N LEU A 6 -19.32 -23.55 7.24
CA LEU A 6 -18.84 -23.29 5.88
C LEU A 6 -17.89 -24.42 5.42
N SER A 7 -18.15 -24.95 4.22
CA SER A 7 -17.32 -25.98 3.61
C SER A 7 -15.91 -25.44 3.31
N PRO A 8 -14.86 -26.29 3.23
CA PRO A 8 -13.50 -25.83 2.94
C PRO A 8 -13.42 -25.07 1.61
N ARG A 9 -14.27 -25.44 0.64
CA ARG A 9 -14.43 -24.74 -0.64
C ARG A 9 -15.00 -23.34 -0.45
N GLN A 10 -15.97 -23.14 0.45
CA GLN A 10 -16.53 -21.81 0.74
C GLN A 10 -15.52 -20.90 1.45
N ILE A 11 -14.68 -21.43 2.34
CA ILE A 11 -13.60 -20.68 3.01
C ILE A 11 -12.50 -20.28 2.03
N ALA A 12 -12.11 -21.20 1.13
CA ALA A 12 -11.19 -20.91 0.03
C ALA A 12 -11.78 -19.85 -0.91
N TRP A 13 -13.07 -19.95 -1.23
CA TRP A 13 -13.78 -18.98 -2.06
C TRP A 13 -13.85 -17.58 -1.40
N LEU A 14 -14.13 -17.50 -0.09
CA LEU A 14 -14.13 -16.23 0.66
C LEU A 14 -12.75 -15.57 0.72
N ASN A 15 -11.67 -16.33 0.92
CA ASN A 15 -10.31 -15.78 0.93
C ASN A 15 -9.85 -15.36 -0.47
N THR A 16 -10.24 -16.11 -1.50
CA THR A 16 -9.96 -15.76 -2.90
C THR A 16 -10.77 -14.54 -3.31
N GLY A 17 -12.04 -14.44 -2.90
CA GLY A 17 -12.92 -13.29 -3.09
C GLY A 17 -12.38 -12.02 -2.43
N ARG A 18 -11.75 -12.12 -1.26
CA ARG A 18 -11.14 -10.97 -0.56
C ARG A 18 -9.89 -10.42 -1.26
N GLN A 19 -9.09 -11.28 -1.91
CA GLN A 19 -7.97 -10.86 -2.76
C GLN A 19 -8.47 -10.33 -4.12
N LEU A 20 -9.51 -10.97 -4.67
CA LEU A 20 -10.22 -10.54 -5.87
C LEU A 20 -11.07 -9.28 -5.66
N LEU A 21 -11.27 -8.77 -4.44
CA LEU A 21 -11.90 -7.47 -4.19
C LEU A 21 -10.88 -6.33 -4.16
N SER A 22 -9.62 -6.60 -3.77
CA SER A 22 -8.55 -5.60 -3.80
C SER A 22 -8.00 -5.32 -5.19
N ALA A 23 -7.97 -6.32 -6.07
CA ALA A 23 -7.52 -6.17 -7.46
C ALA A 23 -8.44 -5.29 -8.33
N PRO A 24 -9.77 -5.45 -8.35
CA PRO A 24 -10.68 -4.61 -9.13
C PRO A 24 -10.84 -3.23 -8.53
N LEU A 25 -10.70 -3.05 -7.21
CA LEU A 25 -10.66 -1.70 -6.63
C LEU A 25 -9.40 -0.94 -7.08
N PHE A 26 -8.26 -1.63 -7.14
CA PHE A 26 -7.03 -1.07 -7.70
C PHE A 26 -7.15 -0.82 -9.21
N LEU A 27 -7.75 -1.75 -9.95
CA LEU A 27 -8.01 -1.61 -11.39
C LEU A 27 -8.99 -0.47 -11.67
N LEU A 28 -10.03 -0.30 -10.84
CA LEU A 28 -11.00 0.79 -10.92
C LEU A 28 -10.33 2.13 -10.65
N LEU A 29 -9.48 2.23 -9.62
CA LEU A 29 -8.70 3.44 -9.34
C LEU A 29 -7.73 3.76 -10.48
N LEU A 30 -7.10 2.74 -11.07
CA LEU A 30 -6.24 2.90 -12.25
C LEU A 30 -7.02 3.37 -13.48
N LEU A 31 -8.21 2.80 -13.72
CA LEU A 31 -9.09 3.18 -14.82
C LEU A 31 -9.70 4.57 -14.61
N LEU A 32 -10.01 4.96 -13.39
CA LEU A 32 -10.44 6.32 -13.05
C LEU A 32 -9.29 7.32 -13.24
N ALA A 33 -8.06 6.96 -12.88
CA ALA A 33 -6.89 7.81 -13.13
C ALA A 33 -6.60 7.95 -14.63
N LEU A 34 -6.70 6.86 -15.41
CA LEU A 34 -6.57 6.87 -16.87
C LEU A 34 -7.70 7.66 -17.55
N GLY A 35 -8.95 7.47 -17.10
CA GLY A 35 -10.11 8.19 -17.62
C GLY A 35 -10.05 9.69 -17.31
N LEU A 36 -9.62 10.06 -16.10
CA LEU A 36 -9.38 11.45 -15.73
C LEU A 36 -8.25 12.05 -16.57
N HIS A 37 -7.18 11.30 -16.82
CA HIS A 37 -6.08 11.73 -17.68
C HIS A 37 -6.54 11.95 -19.13
N GLN A 38 -7.29 11.00 -19.69
CA GLN A 38 -7.79 11.07 -21.07
C GLN A 38 -8.82 12.18 -21.24
N TRP A 39 -9.66 12.43 -20.23
CA TRP A 39 -10.58 13.56 -20.17
C TRP A 39 -9.85 14.90 -20.06
N LEU A 40 -8.77 14.98 -19.26
CA LEU A 40 -7.93 16.19 -19.18
C LEU A 40 -7.24 16.49 -20.52
N LEU A 41 -6.80 15.46 -21.26
CA LEU A 41 -6.18 15.62 -22.58
C LEU A 41 -7.17 16.00 -23.68
N SER A 42 -8.43 15.57 -23.60
CA SER A 42 -9.46 15.82 -24.62
C SER A 42 -10.35 17.03 -24.33
N SER A 43 -10.26 17.62 -23.13
CA SER A 43 -11.07 18.77 -22.75
C SER A 43 -10.69 20.02 -23.57
N PRO A 44 -11.63 20.66 -24.28
CA PRO A 44 -11.37 21.88 -25.05
C PRO A 44 -10.97 23.08 -24.17
N LEU A 45 -11.16 22.98 -22.84
CA LEU A 45 -10.69 23.97 -21.88
C LEU A 45 -9.16 23.99 -21.72
N PHE A 46 -8.44 22.96 -22.19
CA PHE A 46 -6.98 22.86 -22.03
C PHE A 46 -6.17 23.71 -23.02
N GLY A 47 -6.79 24.16 -24.13
CA GLY A 47 -6.11 24.96 -25.16
C GLY A 47 -5.84 26.42 -24.77
N GLN A 48 -6.39 26.92 -23.66
CA GLN A 48 -6.24 28.31 -23.20
C GLN A 48 -5.48 28.43 -21.87
N LEU A 49 -4.84 27.37 -21.39
CA LEU A 49 -4.14 27.43 -20.12
C LEU A 49 -2.79 28.16 -20.23
N PRO A 50 -2.43 29.02 -19.27
CA PRO A 50 -1.18 29.78 -19.25
C PRO A 50 0.03 28.87 -19.18
N ASP A 51 1.20 29.31 -19.69
CA ASP A 51 2.48 28.56 -19.85
C ASP A 51 2.86 27.59 -18.71
N SER A 52 2.40 27.84 -17.49
CA SER A 52 2.42 26.87 -16.38
C SER A 52 1.80 25.50 -16.70
N ALA A 53 0.86 25.39 -17.64
CA ALA A 53 0.21 24.15 -18.05
C ALA A 53 1.01 23.32 -19.06
N GLN A 54 1.93 23.94 -19.80
CA GLN A 54 2.88 23.21 -20.66
C GLN A 54 3.86 22.36 -19.83
N ALA A 55 4.21 22.81 -18.62
CA ALA A 55 4.98 22.01 -17.66
C ALA A 55 4.21 20.76 -17.21
N TRP A 56 2.88 20.85 -17.06
CA TRP A 56 2.02 19.69 -16.77
C TRP A 56 1.89 18.73 -17.97
N GLN A 57 2.02 19.21 -19.20
CA GLN A 57 2.05 18.36 -20.40
C GLN A 57 3.31 17.49 -20.44
N HIS A 58 4.49 18.07 -20.24
CA HIS A 58 5.74 17.30 -20.14
C HIS A 58 5.71 16.32 -18.98
N PHE A 59 5.12 16.71 -17.85
CA PHE A 59 4.90 15.85 -16.69
C PHE A 59 4.07 14.60 -17.02
N PHE A 60 2.89 14.76 -17.64
CA PHE A 60 2.03 13.62 -17.96
C PHE A 60 2.67 12.69 -19.00
N VAL A 61 3.41 13.24 -19.96
CA VAL A 61 4.05 12.45 -21.03
C VAL A 61 5.31 11.71 -20.53
N LEU A 62 6.12 12.31 -19.68
CA LEU A 62 7.38 11.69 -19.21
C LEU A 62 7.20 10.74 -18.03
N ILE A 63 6.23 11.01 -17.15
CA ILE A 63 6.17 10.35 -15.82
C ILE A 63 5.03 9.33 -15.75
N LEU A 64 3.88 9.61 -16.36
CA LEU A 64 2.76 8.68 -16.30
C LEU A 64 3.07 7.32 -16.94
N PRO A 65 3.74 7.24 -18.11
CA PRO A 65 4.09 5.96 -18.72
C PRO A 65 4.97 5.06 -17.85
N PRO A 66 6.07 5.52 -17.21
CA PRO A 66 6.85 4.67 -16.32
C PRO A 66 6.09 4.27 -15.05
N LEU A 67 5.20 5.11 -14.50
CA LEU A 67 4.34 4.72 -13.38
C LEU A 67 3.32 3.64 -13.78
N LEU A 68 2.71 3.76 -14.95
CA LEU A 68 1.82 2.74 -15.51
C LEU A 68 2.58 1.43 -15.76
N LEU A 69 3.79 1.51 -16.33
CA LEU A 69 4.65 0.35 -16.54
C LEU A 69 5.00 -0.33 -15.21
N LEU A 70 5.33 0.43 -14.17
CA LEU A 70 5.66 -0.10 -12.85
C LEU A 70 4.44 -0.76 -12.19
N GLY A 71 3.25 -0.16 -12.33
CA GLY A 71 1.98 -0.75 -11.91
C GLY A 71 1.66 -2.05 -12.66
N LEU A 72 1.93 -2.08 -13.96
CA LEU A 72 1.71 -3.26 -14.81
C LEU A 72 2.69 -4.38 -14.48
N LEU A 73 3.97 -4.06 -14.22
CA LEU A 73 4.97 -5.00 -13.72
C LEU A 73 4.59 -5.57 -12.35
N TYR A 74 4.04 -4.74 -11.45
CA TYR A 74 3.53 -5.19 -10.16
C TYR A 74 2.35 -6.17 -10.32
N LEU A 75 1.39 -5.86 -11.19
CA LEU A 75 0.27 -6.75 -11.50
C LEU A 75 0.73 -8.07 -12.15
N LEU A 76 1.71 -8.02 -13.05
CA LEU A 76 2.34 -9.21 -13.64
C LEU A 76 3.02 -10.07 -12.58
N ALA A 77 3.80 -9.47 -11.67
CA ALA A 77 4.44 -10.19 -10.58
C ALA A 77 3.43 -10.83 -9.63
N ALA A 78 2.35 -10.12 -9.31
CA ALA A 78 1.24 -10.65 -8.52
C ALA A 78 0.52 -11.80 -9.25
N GLY A 79 0.29 -11.66 -10.56
CA GLY A 79 -0.29 -12.69 -11.42
C GLY A 79 0.58 -13.94 -11.50
N LEU A 80 1.90 -13.79 -11.66
CA LEU A 80 2.86 -14.89 -11.65
C LEU A 80 2.89 -15.61 -10.30
N LEU A 81 2.80 -14.88 -9.18
CA LEU A 81 2.71 -15.47 -7.85
C LEU A 81 1.42 -16.29 -7.68
N LEU A 82 0.28 -15.76 -8.13
CA LEU A 82 -1.00 -16.48 -8.10
C LEU A 82 -0.99 -17.70 -9.03
N TRP A 83 -0.45 -17.57 -10.23
CA TRP A 83 -0.29 -18.68 -11.18
C TRP A 83 0.58 -19.78 -10.59
N ARG A 84 1.72 -19.41 -9.99
CA ARG A 84 2.61 -20.37 -9.32
C ARG A 84 1.91 -21.06 -8.15
N GLN A 85 1.13 -20.35 -7.34
CA GLN A 85 0.33 -20.98 -6.28
C GLN A 85 -0.69 -21.97 -6.87
N ARG A 86 -1.35 -21.61 -7.97
CA ARG A 86 -2.32 -22.49 -8.64
C ARG A 86 -1.65 -23.72 -9.26
N ALA A 87 -0.47 -23.56 -9.85
CA ALA A 87 0.33 -24.67 -10.37
C ALA A 87 0.76 -25.63 -9.25
N MET A 88 1.17 -25.11 -8.08
CA MET A 88 1.45 -25.97 -6.91
C MET A 88 0.21 -26.72 -6.42
N LEU A 89 -0.97 -26.10 -6.47
CA LEU A 89 -2.23 -26.76 -6.10
C LEU A 89 -2.67 -27.83 -7.12
N GLN A 90 -2.28 -27.71 -8.38
CA GLN A 90 -2.55 -28.73 -9.42
C GLN A 90 -1.53 -29.86 -9.40
N GLN A 91 -0.26 -29.57 -9.05
CA GLN A 91 0.80 -30.58 -8.88
C GLN A 91 0.73 -31.30 -7.54
N ALA A 92 0.01 -30.76 -6.56
CA ALA A 92 -0.52 -31.58 -5.49
C ALA A 92 -1.50 -32.54 -6.16
N GLU A 93 -0.99 -33.66 -6.68
CA GLU A 93 -1.81 -34.78 -7.07
C GLU A 93 -2.80 -34.96 -5.93
N PRO A 94 -4.11 -35.04 -6.23
CA PRO A 94 -5.01 -35.53 -5.22
C PRO A 94 -4.40 -36.86 -4.82
N VAL A 95 -3.86 -36.91 -3.60
CA VAL A 95 -3.75 -38.15 -2.85
C VAL A 95 -5.20 -38.56 -2.70
N SER A 96 -5.71 -39.10 -3.79
CA SER A 96 -6.84 -39.97 -3.85
C SER A 96 -6.32 -41.10 -3.01
N TYR A 97 -6.66 -41.04 -1.73
CA TYR A 97 -6.91 -42.26 -0.99
C TYR A 97 -7.96 -42.97 -1.87
N ARG A 98 -7.50 -43.71 -2.88
CA ARG A 98 -8.25 -44.81 -3.44
C ARG A 98 -8.39 -45.70 -2.23
N LEU A 99 -9.49 -45.51 -1.51
CA LEU A 99 -10.15 -46.60 -0.85
C LEU A 99 -10.36 -47.58 -2.01
N GLN A 100 -9.42 -48.52 -2.14
CA GLN A 100 -9.65 -49.75 -2.86
C GLN A 100 -10.84 -50.35 -2.13
N ALA A 101 -12.03 -50.03 -2.61
CA ALA A 101 -13.21 -50.84 -2.40
C ALA A 101 -12.91 -52.11 -3.18
N ASP A 102 -12.16 -52.99 -2.53
CA ASP A 102 -12.14 -54.40 -2.89
C ASP A 102 -13.59 -54.85 -2.96
N GLU A 103 -13.95 -55.60 -3.99
CA GLU A 103 -15.34 -55.87 -4.42
C GLU A 103 -16.19 -56.67 -3.40
N SER A 104 -15.73 -56.80 -2.15
CA SER A 104 -16.51 -57.29 -1.02
C SER A 104 -17.49 -56.22 -0.50
N GLY A 105 -18.50 -55.88 -1.31
CA GLY A 105 -19.80 -55.37 -0.88
C GLY A 105 -19.84 -54.30 0.23
N LEU A 106 -19.40 -53.07 -0.05
CA LEU A 106 -19.70 -51.91 0.80
C LEU A 106 -20.80 -51.04 0.19
N SER A 107 -22.02 -51.17 0.69
CA SER A 107 -23.11 -50.23 0.46
C SER A 107 -22.90 -48.97 1.31
N VAL A 108 -22.78 -47.82 0.66
CA VAL A 108 -22.78 -46.52 1.34
C VAL A 108 -24.23 -46.21 1.70
N ALA A 109 -24.58 -46.43 2.96
CA ALA A 109 -25.84 -45.93 3.51
C ALA A 109 -25.67 -44.44 3.82
N GLU A 110 -26.29 -43.57 3.00
CA GLU A 110 -26.68 -42.21 3.40
C GLU A 110 -27.78 -42.29 4.47
N SER A 111 -27.42 -42.80 5.65
CA SER A 111 -28.27 -42.77 6.82
C SER A 111 -27.81 -41.60 7.68
N GLY A 112 -28.70 -40.61 7.88
CA GLY A 112 -28.49 -39.44 8.75
C GLY A 112 -28.34 -39.78 10.25
N GLN A 113 -27.95 -41.00 10.59
CA GLN A 113 -27.67 -41.43 11.96
C GLN A 113 -26.19 -41.77 12.08
N ALA A 114 -25.50 -41.02 12.94
CA ALA A 114 -24.13 -41.30 13.33
C ALA A 114 -24.03 -42.75 13.84
N PRO A 115 -23.10 -43.57 13.32
CA PRO A 115 -22.92 -44.95 13.78
C PRO A 115 -22.66 -44.95 15.28
N ARG A 116 -23.53 -45.64 16.04
CA ARG A 116 -23.41 -45.78 17.49
C ARG A 116 -22.09 -46.49 17.81
N GLY A 117 -21.20 -45.82 18.53
CA GLY A 117 -19.91 -46.39 18.99
C GLY A 117 -18.65 -45.63 18.56
N LEU A 118 -18.76 -44.62 17.70
CA LEU A 118 -17.62 -43.76 17.33
C LEU A 118 -17.67 -42.45 18.12
N GLU A 119 -16.71 -42.25 19.04
CA GLU A 119 -16.56 -40.96 19.74
C GLU A 119 -16.17 -39.87 18.72
N PRO A 120 -16.98 -38.80 18.57
CA PRO A 120 -16.62 -37.69 17.70
C PRO A 120 -15.41 -36.97 18.29
N ILE A 121 -14.28 -36.99 17.58
CA ILE A 121 -13.09 -36.25 17.99
C ILE A 121 -13.29 -34.80 17.58
N HIS A 122 -13.60 -33.97 18.56
CA HIS A 122 -13.74 -32.54 18.36
C HIS A 122 -12.37 -31.91 18.14
N CYS A 123 -11.98 -31.74 16.88
CA CYS A 123 -10.76 -31.01 16.55
C CYS A 123 -11.02 -29.51 16.74
N GLY A 124 -10.80 -29.02 17.97
CA GLY A 124 -11.20 -27.68 18.43
C GLY A 124 -10.66 -26.49 17.62
N ARG A 125 -9.73 -26.71 16.69
CA ARG A 125 -9.15 -25.66 15.83
C ARG A 125 -9.79 -25.54 14.44
N LEU A 126 -10.53 -26.54 13.98
CA LEU A 126 -11.14 -26.58 12.65
C LEU A 126 -12.67 -26.51 12.67
N GLY A 127 -13.30 -26.63 13.85
CA GLY A 127 -14.76 -26.66 13.98
C GLY A 127 -15.44 -27.83 13.27
N LYS A 128 -14.68 -28.78 12.71
CA LYS A 128 -15.18 -29.92 11.93
C LYS A 128 -14.94 -31.22 12.69
N MET A 129 -15.96 -32.07 12.74
CA MET A 129 -15.83 -33.45 13.18
C MET A 129 -15.16 -34.25 12.06
N LEU A 130 -13.99 -34.80 12.35
CA LEU A 130 -13.33 -35.77 11.51
C LEU A 130 -13.67 -37.15 12.06
N TYR A 131 -14.45 -37.91 11.30
CA TYR A 131 -14.71 -39.32 11.60
C TYR A 131 -13.64 -40.16 10.89
N LEU A 132 -12.83 -40.87 11.69
CA LEU A 132 -11.96 -41.91 11.17
C LEU A 132 -12.82 -43.17 11.02
N ILE A 133 -13.20 -43.50 9.79
CA ILE A 133 -13.83 -44.77 9.48
C ILE A 133 -12.69 -45.78 9.25
N PRO A 134 -12.50 -46.79 10.11
CA PRO A 134 -11.53 -47.84 9.85
C PRO A 134 -12.01 -48.66 8.64
N SER A 135 -11.28 -48.56 7.53
CA SER A 135 -11.44 -49.45 6.38
C SER A 135 -10.98 -50.85 6.77
N ALA A 136 -11.84 -51.85 6.63
CA ALA A 136 -11.54 -53.26 6.94
C ALA A 136 -10.59 -53.93 5.92
N ALA A 137 -10.33 -53.27 4.78
CA ALA A 137 -9.41 -53.77 3.75
C ALA A 137 -8.20 -52.84 3.65
N ALA A 138 -7.01 -53.43 3.81
CA ALA A 138 -5.68 -52.84 3.90
C ALA A 138 -5.40 -51.98 5.16
N PRO A 139 -4.67 -52.53 6.16
CA PRO A 139 -4.11 -51.71 7.22
C PRO A 139 -3.03 -50.82 6.61
N VAL A 140 -3.35 -49.55 6.35
CA VAL A 140 -2.35 -48.51 6.61
C VAL A 140 -1.98 -48.74 8.07
N TRP A 141 -0.79 -49.28 8.30
CA TRP A 141 -0.25 -49.55 9.63
C TRP A 141 -0.19 -48.24 10.41
N ILE A 142 -1.31 -47.84 10.98
CA ILE A 142 -1.32 -47.37 12.36
C ILE A 142 -0.98 -48.65 13.10
N PRO A 143 0.24 -48.83 13.64
CA PRO A 143 0.57 -50.04 14.38
C PRO A 143 -0.56 -50.28 15.37
N GLY A 144 -1.22 -51.44 15.24
CA GLY A 144 -2.40 -51.85 15.98
C GLY A 144 -2.18 -52.04 17.48
N GLN A 145 -1.19 -51.34 18.06
CA GLN A 145 -1.27 -50.98 19.46
C GLN A 145 -2.40 -49.96 19.55
N ALA A 146 -3.60 -50.47 19.85
CA ALA A 146 -4.62 -49.68 20.51
C ALA A 146 -3.88 -48.79 21.51
N PHE A 147 -3.90 -47.47 21.29
CA PHE A 147 -3.32 -46.53 22.24
C PHE A 147 -3.90 -46.90 23.60
N ALA A 148 -3.11 -47.61 24.42
CA ALA A 148 -3.58 -48.23 25.65
C ALA A 148 -4.05 -47.16 26.63
N ASP A 149 -3.55 -45.94 26.41
CA ASP A 149 -3.87 -44.74 27.14
C ASP A 149 -4.41 -43.67 26.19
N ARG A 150 -5.50 -43.01 26.61
CA ARG A 150 -6.09 -41.82 25.99
C ARG A 150 -5.02 -40.74 25.78
N ALA A 151 -4.01 -40.66 26.65
CA ALA A 151 -2.91 -39.71 26.55
C ALA A 151 -2.01 -39.93 25.33
N GLN A 152 -1.67 -41.17 24.96
CA GLN A 152 -0.86 -41.43 23.77
C GLN A 152 -1.64 -41.07 22.49
N ARG A 153 -2.94 -41.36 22.46
CA ARG A 153 -3.82 -40.98 21.34
C ARG A 153 -3.85 -39.46 21.18
N HIS A 154 -3.93 -38.73 22.29
CA HIS A 154 -3.90 -37.27 22.29
C HIS A 154 -2.55 -36.70 21.83
N ARG A 155 -1.42 -37.31 22.23
CA ARG A 155 -0.08 -36.93 21.75
C ARG A 155 0.07 -37.20 20.25
N PHE A 156 -0.42 -38.33 19.76
CA PHE A 156 -0.38 -38.65 18.33
C PHE A 156 -1.18 -37.64 17.49
N TYR A 157 -2.38 -37.24 17.94
CA TYR A 157 -3.15 -36.19 17.26
C TYR A 157 -2.48 -34.81 17.33
N GLN A 158 -1.83 -34.49 18.45
CA GLN A 158 -1.02 -33.27 18.55
C GLN A 158 0.15 -33.29 17.58
N GLU A 159 0.81 -34.44 17.42
CA GLU A 159 1.95 -34.60 16.52
C GLU A 159 1.53 -34.58 15.04
N LEU A 160 0.40 -35.18 14.68
CA LEU A 160 -0.23 -35.05 13.36
C LEU A 160 -0.66 -33.61 13.07
N CYS A 161 -1.26 -32.91 14.05
CA CYS A 161 -1.59 -31.49 13.90
C CYS A 161 -0.33 -30.60 13.80
N ARG A 162 0.79 -31.01 14.41
CA ARG A 162 2.10 -30.35 14.26
C ARG A 162 2.74 -30.59 12.90
N ARG A 163 2.55 -31.80 12.34
CA ARG A 163 3.16 -32.23 11.08
C ARG A 163 2.33 -31.91 9.84
N CYS A 164 1.02 -31.74 9.96
CA CYS A 164 0.21 -31.23 8.86
C CYS A 164 0.73 -29.83 8.53
N PRO A 165 1.36 -29.62 7.35
CA PRO A 165 1.71 -28.28 6.90
C PRO A 165 0.41 -27.51 6.88
N THR A 166 0.25 -26.60 7.83
CA THR A 166 -1.01 -25.90 8.01
C THR A 166 -1.37 -25.27 6.68
N ALA A 167 -2.47 -25.72 6.07
CA ALA A 167 -3.05 -25.13 4.86
C ALA A 167 -3.36 -23.62 5.04
N ALA A 168 -3.23 -23.10 6.27
CA ALA A 168 -3.00 -21.68 6.52
C ALA A 168 -1.61 -21.30 5.99
N GLY A 169 -1.55 -20.91 4.70
CA GLY A 169 -0.34 -20.50 3.97
C GLY A 169 0.64 -19.63 4.76
N ASP A 170 1.48 -20.30 5.54
CA ASP A 170 2.60 -19.72 6.25
C ASP A 170 3.66 -19.51 5.19
N LEU A 171 3.79 -18.24 4.77
CA LEU A 171 4.86 -17.81 3.89
C LEU A 171 6.19 -18.34 4.44
N SER A 172 6.94 -19.03 3.59
CA SER A 172 8.31 -19.41 3.92
C SER A 172 9.08 -18.17 4.41
N PRO A 173 10.09 -18.32 5.28
CA PRO A 173 10.89 -17.19 5.76
C PRO A 173 11.46 -16.34 4.60
N ALA A 174 11.74 -16.97 3.45
CA ALA A 174 12.13 -16.27 2.23
C ALA A 174 11.01 -15.35 1.69
N GLY A 175 9.75 -15.82 1.69
CA GLY A 175 8.60 -15.00 1.28
C GLY A 175 8.34 -13.80 2.18
N ALA A 176 8.54 -13.95 3.49
CA ALA A 176 8.45 -12.83 4.43
C ALA A 176 9.52 -11.76 4.18
N ARG A 177 10.78 -12.17 3.94
CA ARG A 177 11.89 -11.27 3.60
C ARG A 177 11.64 -10.52 2.29
N LEU A 178 11.21 -11.24 1.25
CA LEU A 178 10.87 -10.64 -0.05
C LEU A 178 9.78 -9.58 0.09
N GLN A 179 8.72 -9.86 0.85
CA GLN A 179 7.66 -8.86 1.11
C GLN A 179 8.18 -7.63 1.88
N GLY A 180 9.10 -7.82 2.83
CA GLY A 180 9.75 -6.70 3.53
C GLY A 180 10.54 -5.81 2.59
N LEU A 181 11.38 -6.41 1.73
CA LEU A 181 12.16 -5.70 0.71
C LEU A 181 11.26 -4.96 -0.29
N LEU A 182 10.18 -5.57 -0.76
CA LEU A 182 9.21 -4.93 -1.65
C LEU A 182 8.50 -3.75 -0.96
N THR A 183 8.22 -3.86 0.35
CA THR A 183 7.61 -2.75 1.10
C THR A 183 8.61 -1.60 1.25
N LEU A 184 9.87 -1.90 1.52
CA LEU A 184 10.93 -0.91 1.64
C LEU A 184 11.21 -0.21 0.31
N SER A 185 11.31 -0.95 -0.80
CA SER A 185 11.54 -0.36 -2.13
C SER A 185 10.37 0.53 -2.56
N LEU A 186 9.13 0.12 -2.31
CA LEU A 186 7.95 0.95 -2.56
C LEU A 186 7.96 2.22 -1.70
N GLY A 187 8.34 2.10 -0.42
CA GLY A 187 8.49 3.24 0.48
C GLY A 187 9.53 4.25 -0.02
N LEU A 188 10.71 3.78 -0.42
CA LEU A 188 11.77 4.62 -0.98
C LEU A 188 11.35 5.28 -2.29
N LEU A 189 10.65 4.56 -3.16
CA LEU A 189 10.09 5.11 -4.39
C LEU A 189 9.13 6.26 -4.08
N LEU A 190 8.23 6.09 -3.11
CA LEU A 190 7.31 7.14 -2.71
C LEU A 190 8.01 8.39 -2.18
N VAL A 191 9.11 8.25 -1.42
CA VAL A 191 9.92 9.40 -0.98
C VAL A 191 10.56 10.12 -2.17
N GLY A 192 11.15 9.37 -3.11
CA GLY A 192 11.76 9.93 -4.32
C GLY A 192 10.75 10.65 -5.22
N LEU A 193 9.54 10.10 -5.32
CA LEU A 193 8.44 10.76 -5.99
C LEU A 193 8.01 12.02 -5.20
N ASP A 194 7.80 11.97 -3.89
CA ASP A 194 7.38 13.14 -3.11
C ASP A 194 8.39 14.32 -3.22
N TYR A 195 9.68 13.99 -3.35
CA TYR A 195 10.72 14.97 -3.65
C TYR A 195 10.56 15.63 -5.03
N SER A 196 10.23 14.84 -6.05
CA SER A 196 10.16 15.27 -7.46
C SER A 196 8.83 15.97 -7.80
N PHE A 197 7.72 15.48 -7.25
CA PHE A 197 6.36 15.82 -7.66
C PHE A 197 5.73 16.98 -6.88
N GLY A 198 6.48 17.55 -5.93
CA GLY A 198 5.89 18.43 -4.94
C GLY A 198 5.04 17.63 -3.95
N HIS A 199 4.84 18.23 -2.79
CA HIS A 199 4.36 17.59 -1.56
C HIS A 199 2.88 17.18 -1.59
N GLN A 200 2.44 16.49 -2.64
CA GLN A 200 1.10 15.92 -2.73
C GLN A 200 1.11 14.45 -2.27
N LEU A 201 2.27 13.78 -2.28
CA LEU A 201 2.38 12.35 -2.00
C LEU A 201 2.56 12.02 -0.52
N TRP A 202 2.92 12.99 0.33
CA TRP A 202 2.94 12.76 1.79
C TRP A 202 1.58 12.32 2.33
N PHE A 203 0.46 12.81 1.77
CA PHE A 203 -0.89 12.37 2.14
C PHE A 203 -1.09 10.88 1.83
N LEU A 204 -0.65 10.43 0.65
CA LEU A 204 -0.72 9.02 0.27
C LEU A 204 0.11 8.16 1.23
N THR A 205 1.32 8.61 1.56
CA THR A 205 2.20 7.95 2.53
C THR A 205 1.53 7.84 3.91
N LEU A 206 0.88 8.91 4.37
CA LEU A 206 0.13 8.93 5.62
C LEU A 206 -1.05 7.94 5.58
N ILE A 207 -1.82 7.90 4.49
CA ILE A 207 -2.93 6.95 4.31
C ILE A 207 -2.42 5.51 4.38
N VAL A 208 -1.33 5.19 3.67
CA VAL A 208 -0.77 3.83 3.68
C VAL A 208 -0.26 3.45 5.07
N PHE A 209 0.38 4.38 5.78
CA PHE A 209 0.77 4.19 7.18
C PHE A 209 -0.44 3.91 8.08
N LEU A 210 -1.52 4.70 7.97
CA LEU A 210 -2.74 4.51 8.77
C LEU A 210 -3.40 3.15 8.47
N VAL A 211 -3.42 2.72 7.21
CA VAL A 211 -3.91 1.38 6.85
C VAL A 211 -3.02 0.28 7.43
N ALA A 212 -1.70 0.45 7.41
CA ALA A 212 -0.76 -0.50 8.02
C ALA A 212 -0.96 -0.58 9.53
N LEU A 213 -1.14 0.56 10.19
CA LEU A 213 -1.41 0.68 11.63
C LEU A 213 -2.76 0.07 12.01
N PHE A 214 -3.83 0.40 11.29
CA PHE A 214 -5.16 -0.18 11.52
C PHE A 214 -5.12 -1.70 11.38
N ARG A 215 -4.42 -2.20 10.36
CA ARG A 215 -4.19 -3.64 10.20
C ARG A 215 -3.44 -4.19 11.41
N LEU A 216 -2.39 -3.52 11.90
CA LEU A 216 -1.65 -3.98 13.08
C LEU A 216 -2.55 -4.07 14.33
N LEU A 217 -3.39 -3.07 14.56
CA LEU A 217 -4.27 -2.95 15.73
C LEU A 217 -5.50 -3.88 15.68
N SER A 218 -5.93 -4.28 14.48
CA SER A 218 -7.07 -5.20 14.30
C SER A 218 -6.87 -6.50 15.08
N ALA A 219 -7.75 -6.75 16.06
CA ALA A 219 -7.71 -7.89 16.97
C ALA A 219 -7.80 -9.25 16.25
N GLY A 220 -7.34 -10.31 16.92
CA GLY A 220 -7.50 -11.70 16.45
C GLY A 220 -6.40 -12.26 15.55
N ARG A 221 -5.27 -11.56 15.36
CA ARG A 221 -4.16 -12.08 14.56
C ARG A 221 -3.21 -12.96 15.37
N PRO A 222 -2.75 -14.10 14.81
CA PRO A 222 -1.72 -14.91 15.44
C PRO A 222 -0.43 -14.11 15.63
N PRO A 223 0.38 -14.40 16.68
CA PRO A 223 1.56 -13.61 17.05
C PRO A 223 2.56 -13.44 15.90
N ARG A 224 2.73 -14.47 15.06
CA ARG A 224 3.59 -14.43 13.88
C ARG A 224 3.15 -13.39 12.83
N ARG A 225 1.84 -13.27 12.59
CA ARG A 225 1.28 -12.24 11.67
C ARG A 225 1.34 -10.85 12.28
N ARG A 226 1.24 -10.72 13.61
CA ARG A 226 1.45 -9.45 14.30
C ARG A 226 2.88 -8.95 14.13
N ALA A 227 3.89 -9.82 14.24
CA ALA A 227 5.29 -9.44 14.03
C ALA A 227 5.54 -8.84 12.63
N LEU A 228 5.03 -9.48 11.57
CA LEU A 228 5.13 -8.96 10.20
C LEU A 228 4.37 -7.65 9.99
N ALA A 229 3.18 -7.52 10.60
CA ALA A 229 2.41 -6.28 10.55
C ALA A 229 3.15 -5.13 11.25
N TRP A 230 3.83 -5.43 12.37
CA TRP A 230 4.66 -4.48 13.11
C TRP A 230 5.82 -3.97 12.27
N GLN A 231 6.58 -4.88 11.64
CA GLN A 231 7.68 -4.51 10.74
C GLN A 231 7.21 -3.55 9.64
N ARG A 232 6.08 -3.84 8.99
CA ARG A 232 5.52 -2.97 7.96
C ARG A 232 5.09 -1.62 8.51
N ALA A 233 4.42 -1.59 9.66
CA ALA A 233 4.01 -0.35 10.29
C ALA A 233 5.22 0.53 10.62
N VAL A 234 6.31 -0.05 11.10
CA VAL A 234 7.58 0.67 11.36
C VAL A 234 8.20 1.20 10.07
N ILE A 235 8.25 0.40 8.99
CA ILE A 235 8.76 0.87 7.70
C ILE A 235 7.94 2.07 7.21
N TRP A 236 6.60 1.97 7.21
CA TRP A 236 5.74 3.07 6.78
C TRP A 236 5.82 4.29 7.68
N LEU A 237 6.03 4.10 8.99
CA LEU A 237 6.28 5.20 9.92
C LEU A 237 7.57 5.94 9.56
N LEU A 238 8.67 5.21 9.32
CA LEU A 238 9.95 5.80 8.94
C LEU A 238 9.83 6.57 7.62
N VAL A 239 9.15 5.99 6.62
CA VAL A 239 8.88 6.67 5.34
C VAL A 239 8.10 7.97 5.58
N ALA A 240 7.04 7.94 6.39
CA ALA A 240 6.26 9.13 6.71
C ALA A 240 7.09 10.21 7.43
N VAL A 241 7.94 9.82 8.39
CA VAL A 241 8.85 10.74 9.09
C VAL A 241 9.83 11.39 8.13
N VAL A 242 10.44 10.62 7.22
CA VAL A 242 11.36 11.14 6.20
C VAL A 242 10.64 12.12 5.27
N SER A 243 9.45 11.78 4.77
CA SER A 243 8.64 12.68 3.92
C SER A 243 8.28 13.99 4.62
N LEU A 244 7.90 13.94 5.90
CA LEU A 244 7.61 15.16 6.68
C LEU A 244 8.88 15.99 6.94
N GLY A 245 10.02 15.32 7.18
CA GLY A 245 11.31 15.98 7.36
C GLY A 245 11.76 16.72 6.10
N THR A 246 11.66 16.09 4.93
CA THR A 246 12.00 16.72 3.65
C THR A 246 11.07 17.90 3.32
N LEU A 247 9.77 17.78 3.61
CA LEU A 247 8.81 18.87 3.51
C LEU A 247 9.22 20.07 4.39
N ARG A 248 9.55 19.85 5.67
CA ARG A 248 9.99 20.93 6.57
C ARG A 248 11.27 21.58 6.08
N LEU A 249 12.28 20.80 5.70
CA LEU A 249 13.56 21.32 5.23
C LEU A 249 13.39 22.18 3.98
N ARG A 250 12.57 21.73 3.02
CA ARG A 250 12.32 22.51 1.80
C ARG A 250 11.56 23.80 2.10
N ASN A 251 10.57 23.76 2.99
CA ASN A 251 9.84 24.97 3.39
C ASN A 251 10.77 26.01 4.02
N GLU A 252 11.69 25.58 4.88
CA GLU A 252 12.68 26.46 5.49
C GLU A 252 13.63 27.06 4.44
N LEU A 253 14.12 26.24 3.50
CA LEU A 253 14.97 26.71 2.40
C LEU A 253 14.24 27.71 1.50
N THR A 254 12.97 27.47 1.19
CA THR A 254 12.12 28.41 0.44
C THR A 254 11.97 29.73 1.21
N PHE A 255 11.77 29.67 2.52
CA PHE A 255 11.64 30.85 3.37
C PHE A 255 12.93 31.67 3.43
N ILE A 256 14.08 31.02 3.57
CA ILE A 256 15.40 31.67 3.53
C ILE A 256 15.60 32.39 2.19
N ARG A 257 15.29 31.74 1.06
CA ARG A 257 15.37 32.34 -0.27
C ARG A 257 14.39 33.51 -0.45
N ALA A 258 13.18 33.39 0.10
CA ALA A 258 12.21 34.48 0.10
C ALA A 258 12.75 35.71 0.83
N ARG A 259 13.37 35.52 2.01
CA ARG A 259 14.02 36.61 2.76
C ARG A 259 15.16 37.26 1.98
N GLN A 260 15.95 36.48 1.24
CA GLN A 260 17.01 37.02 0.37
C GLN A 260 16.42 37.90 -0.75
N ILE A 261 15.34 37.46 -1.39
CA ILE A 261 14.64 38.27 -2.40
C ILE A 261 14.09 39.56 -1.77
N VAL A 262 13.46 39.47 -0.60
CA VAL A 262 12.95 40.65 0.13
C VAL A 262 14.07 41.65 0.40
N ALA A 263 15.20 41.20 0.94
CA ALA A 263 16.34 42.06 1.23
C ALA A 263 16.90 42.72 -0.04
N ALA A 264 16.94 41.99 -1.15
CA ALA A 264 17.39 42.51 -2.45
C ALA A 264 16.43 43.59 -3.00
N VAL A 265 15.12 43.36 -2.90
CA VAL A 265 14.10 44.35 -3.29
C VAL A 265 14.18 45.60 -2.43
N ASP A 266 14.35 45.47 -1.11
CA ASP A 266 14.50 46.61 -0.19
C ASP A 266 15.79 47.39 -0.45
N ALA A 267 16.88 46.72 -0.82
CA ALA A 267 18.12 47.38 -1.23
C ALA A 267 17.94 48.15 -2.55
N PHE A 268 17.31 47.54 -3.54
CA PHE A 268 16.97 48.18 -4.80
C PHE A 268 16.09 49.43 -4.59
N ALA A 269 15.05 49.30 -3.75
CA ALA A 269 14.13 50.39 -3.46
C ALA A 269 14.81 51.58 -2.79
N ARG A 270 15.73 51.32 -1.86
CA ARG A 270 16.52 52.39 -1.20
C ARG A 270 17.46 53.11 -2.17
N GLN A 271 18.10 52.39 -3.09
CA GLN A 271 19.05 52.98 -4.03
C GLN A 271 18.36 53.75 -5.17
N HIS A 272 17.27 53.22 -5.71
CA HIS A 272 16.60 53.78 -6.88
C HIS A 272 15.35 54.61 -6.56
N GLN A 273 14.99 54.73 -5.27
CA GLN A 273 13.76 55.39 -4.79
C GLN A 273 12.47 54.84 -5.44
N ARG A 274 12.51 53.60 -5.96
CA ARG A 274 11.37 52.89 -6.55
C ARG A 274 11.55 51.38 -6.35
N TYR A 275 10.43 50.65 -6.24
CA TYR A 275 10.47 49.18 -6.31
C TYR A 275 10.80 48.70 -7.74
N PRO A 276 11.39 47.49 -7.89
CA PRO A 276 11.65 46.91 -9.21
C PRO A 276 10.33 46.51 -9.89
N ARG A 277 10.28 46.54 -11.23
CA ARG A 277 9.08 46.12 -11.99
C ARG A 277 8.95 44.60 -12.04
N ASP A 278 10.07 43.90 -12.02
CA ASP A 278 10.16 42.44 -11.94
C ASP A 278 11.40 42.02 -11.12
N LEU A 279 11.53 40.72 -10.83
CA LEU A 279 12.68 40.20 -10.10
C LEU A 279 13.97 40.18 -10.95
N ALA A 280 13.90 40.35 -12.27
CA ALA A 280 15.08 40.33 -13.13
C ALA A 280 15.90 41.62 -13.00
N GLU A 281 15.27 42.76 -12.68
CA GLU A 281 15.97 44.02 -12.35
C GLU A 281 16.93 43.90 -11.15
N LEU A 282 16.75 42.88 -10.30
CA LEU A 282 17.63 42.63 -9.15
C LEU A 282 18.97 41.97 -9.56
N VAL A 283 19.03 41.38 -10.75
CA VAL A 283 20.19 40.63 -11.24
C VAL A 283 21.04 41.52 -12.17
N PRO A 284 22.38 41.46 -12.10
CA PRO A 284 23.20 40.67 -11.17
C PRO A 284 23.53 41.39 -9.86
N THR A 285 23.17 42.67 -9.72
CA THR A 285 23.71 43.55 -8.67
C THR A 285 23.28 43.17 -7.26
N TYR A 286 22.00 42.81 -7.05
CA TYR A 286 21.43 42.50 -5.74
C TYR A 286 21.21 41.00 -5.53
N LEU A 287 21.07 40.23 -6.61
CA LEU A 287 20.97 38.77 -6.60
C LEU A 287 21.84 38.18 -7.72
N PRO A 288 22.50 37.03 -7.49
CA PRO A 288 23.30 36.37 -8.52
C PRO A 288 22.45 35.83 -9.67
N SER A 289 21.24 35.36 -9.37
CA SER A 289 20.24 34.91 -10.33
C SER A 289 18.86 34.93 -9.68
N VAL A 290 17.80 35.06 -10.48
CA VAL A 290 16.43 34.85 -10.00
C VAL A 290 16.25 33.37 -9.66
N PRO A 291 15.76 33.00 -8.46
CA PRO A 291 15.57 31.60 -8.11
C PRO A 291 14.63 30.89 -9.09
N ASP A 292 15.09 29.78 -9.66
CA ASP A 292 14.27 28.98 -10.58
C ASP A 292 13.04 28.41 -9.88
N ARG A 293 11.88 28.51 -10.54
CA ARG A 293 10.58 28.03 -10.06
C ARG A 293 10.61 26.56 -9.66
N GLN A 294 11.40 25.72 -10.34
CA GLN A 294 11.42 24.28 -10.05
C GLN A 294 12.11 23.97 -8.71
N GLN A 295 13.26 24.60 -8.45
CA GLN A 295 14.11 24.24 -7.31
C GLN A 295 13.81 25.04 -6.05
N ALA A 296 13.27 26.26 -6.19
CA ALA A 296 13.16 27.21 -5.09
C ALA A 296 11.75 27.48 -4.59
N GLY A 297 10.76 26.83 -5.19
CA GLY A 297 9.37 27.17 -4.98
C GLY A 297 8.94 28.28 -5.93
N HIS A 298 7.64 28.41 -6.14
CA HIS A 298 7.08 29.42 -7.03
C HIS A 298 7.03 30.77 -6.32
N PHE A 299 7.92 31.68 -6.70
CA PHE A 299 7.87 33.09 -6.29
C PHE A 299 7.07 33.89 -7.31
N ASP A 300 6.03 34.56 -6.83
CA ASP A 300 5.18 35.48 -7.60
C ASP A 300 5.35 36.89 -7.02
N TYR A 301 5.96 37.78 -7.79
CA TYR A 301 6.17 39.17 -7.41
C TYR A 301 5.22 40.08 -8.19
N LYS A 302 4.55 41.00 -7.51
CA LYS A 302 3.61 41.94 -8.12
C LYS A 302 4.06 43.37 -7.90
N ALA A 303 4.42 44.08 -8.97
CA ALA A 303 4.92 45.46 -8.88
C ALA A 303 3.84 46.50 -8.56
N GLU A 304 2.60 46.33 -9.05
CA GLU A 304 1.50 47.28 -8.81
C GLU A 304 1.17 47.45 -7.32
N LYS A 305 1.31 46.36 -6.56
CA LYS A 305 1.19 46.32 -5.10
C LYS A 305 2.39 45.53 -4.61
N PRO A 306 3.55 46.18 -4.42
CA PRO A 306 4.84 45.52 -4.22
C PRO A 306 4.68 44.48 -3.13
N SER A 307 4.63 43.22 -3.58
CA SER A 307 4.43 42.06 -2.73
C SER A 307 5.11 40.84 -3.33
N LEU A 308 5.69 40.03 -2.46
CA LEU A 308 6.29 38.75 -2.81
C LEU A 308 5.43 37.63 -2.23
N ARG A 309 4.92 36.77 -3.11
CA ARG A 309 4.13 35.61 -2.75
C ARG A 309 4.92 34.34 -3.02
N PHE A 310 4.84 33.37 -2.12
CA PHE A 310 5.23 32.00 -2.42
C PHE A 310 4.32 31.01 -1.67
N SER A 311 4.22 29.80 -2.19
CA SER A 311 3.42 28.73 -1.59
C SER A 311 4.33 27.61 -1.06
N THR A 312 4.11 27.21 0.19
CA THR A 312 4.77 26.05 0.79
C THR A 312 3.97 24.76 0.59
N LEU A 313 2.63 24.83 0.61
CA LEU A 313 1.78 23.65 0.52
C LEU A 313 0.40 23.91 -0.11
N PRO A 314 0.28 24.04 -1.44
CA PRO A 314 -0.99 24.34 -2.11
C PRO A 314 -2.10 23.36 -1.68
N PRO A 315 -3.32 23.82 -1.33
CA PRO A 315 -3.82 25.21 -1.38
C PRO A 315 -3.56 26.05 -0.10
N ILE A 316 -2.93 25.50 0.94
CA ILE A 316 -2.73 26.14 2.25
C ILE A 316 -1.31 26.74 2.33
N GLY A 317 -1.07 27.70 3.24
CA GLY A 317 0.30 28.16 3.51
C GLY A 317 0.91 28.99 2.38
N THR A 318 0.09 29.79 1.68
CA THR A 318 0.62 30.83 0.80
C THR A 318 1.06 32.02 1.65
N HIS A 319 2.36 32.28 1.67
CA HIS A 319 2.95 33.40 2.37
C HIS A 319 3.02 34.59 1.42
N VAL A 320 2.67 35.77 1.92
CA VAL A 320 2.74 37.03 1.17
C VAL A 320 3.48 38.04 2.02
N TYR A 321 4.64 38.49 1.56
CA TYR A 321 5.31 39.66 2.09
C TYR A 321 4.77 40.90 1.39
N ARG A 322 4.37 41.91 2.15
CA ARG A 322 3.98 43.22 1.61
C ARG A 322 5.10 44.20 1.92
N PHE A 323 5.74 44.74 0.88
CA PHE A 323 6.87 45.65 1.04
C PHE A 323 6.45 46.98 1.68
N GLU A 324 5.24 47.47 1.36
CA GLU A 324 4.68 48.69 1.94
C GLU A 324 4.59 48.64 3.48
N THR A 325 4.18 47.49 4.03
CA THR A 325 4.02 47.33 5.48
C THR A 325 5.23 46.69 6.13
N GLY A 326 6.13 46.04 5.38
CA GLY A 326 7.27 45.30 5.93
C GLY A 326 6.89 44.05 6.75
N HIS A 327 5.76 43.41 6.43
CA HIS A 327 5.25 42.28 7.22
C HIS A 327 4.90 41.07 6.35
N TRP A 328 5.14 39.88 6.93
CA TRP A 328 4.69 38.60 6.40
C TRP A 328 3.23 38.34 6.80
N GLY A 329 2.38 38.05 5.81
CA GLY A 329 1.02 37.56 6.00
C GLY A 329 0.84 36.15 5.43
N VAL A 330 -0.17 35.44 5.90
CA VAL A 330 -0.63 34.17 5.32
C VAL A 330 -1.97 34.41 4.64
N VAL A 331 -2.07 34.08 3.35
CA VAL A 331 -3.32 34.13 2.61
C VAL A 331 -3.83 32.71 2.47
N SER A 332 -4.99 32.42 3.07
CA SER A 332 -5.73 31.20 2.79
C SER A 332 -6.33 31.30 1.39
N ALA A 333 -6.12 30.29 0.54
CA ALA A 333 -6.71 30.25 -0.80
C ALA A 333 -8.24 30.02 -0.80
N PHE A 334 -8.84 29.76 0.37
CA PHE A 334 -10.28 29.63 0.53
C PHE A 334 -10.90 31.02 0.70
N LYS A 335 -11.62 31.47 -0.33
CA LYS A 335 -12.49 32.64 -0.29
C LYS A 335 -13.90 32.23 -0.68
#